data_AF-A0A7Y9LCH8-F1
#
_entry.id   AF-A0A7Y9LCH8-F1
#
_cell.length_a   1.000
_cell.length_b   1.000
_cell.length_c   1.000
_cell.angle_alpha   90.00
_cell.angle_beta   90.00
_cell.angle_gamma   90.00
#
_symmetry.space_group_name_H-M   'P 1'
#
loop_
_entity.id
_entity.type
_entity.pdbx_description
1 polymer ?
#
loop_
_entity_poly.entity_id
_entity_poly.type
_entity_poly.pdbx_seq_one_letter_code
_entity_poly.pdbx_strand_id
1 'polypeptide(L)'
;MGQRTSPNVEIVDLAPGLWLWRLEHPSWSEGHDWPEVVTSVCADAGEERLVIDPLLPPESATVVWDRLAARPPTAVAVLLGDHLRETWDDRSRWSSDVLADRFGSRVFGPNAFDPDMIENVGPAVAEVNQIIPGRELPGGVLPFRDVRGWHETPLFLPEQGTLVFGDGMTERDGALRVWMSPTHEERALPDLRAMLDLPFERVIISHGEPVHTRAEFEQALERPPWPASSLHIAAWRGDLDQVRKLVERGADLTARSDTGHETPVEWAVNATRNDWSRQPGHDDVIAYLRAAMAANGV
;
A
#
# COMPACT_ATOMS: atom_id res chain seq x y z
N MET A 1 24.86 7.95 -1.17
CA MET A 1 24.62 7.82 -2.61
C MET A 1 24.60 9.21 -3.23
N GLY A 2 25.24 9.41 -4.40
CA GLY A 2 25.19 10.70 -5.10
C GLY A 2 23.76 11.01 -5.55
N GLN A 3 23.37 12.28 -5.53
CA GLN A 3 22.08 12.76 -6.04
C GLN A 3 21.94 12.29 -7.50
N ARG A 4 21.01 11.36 -7.75
CA ARG A 4 20.67 10.95 -9.13
C ARG A 4 20.12 12.16 -9.87
N THR A 5 20.55 12.36 -11.10
CA THR A 5 20.11 13.48 -11.95
C THR A 5 18.90 13.15 -12.83
N SER A 6 18.51 11.88 -12.92
CA SER A 6 17.30 11.40 -13.59
C SER A 6 16.88 10.02 -13.05
N PRO A 7 15.58 9.68 -13.04
CA PRO A 7 15.11 8.34 -12.73
C PRO A 7 15.16 7.41 -13.95
N ASN A 8 15.11 6.11 -13.70
CA ASN A 8 14.75 5.15 -14.72
C ASN A 8 13.23 5.07 -14.79
N VAL A 9 12.67 5.38 -15.96
CA VAL A 9 11.23 5.29 -16.20
C VAL A 9 10.94 4.04 -16.99
N GLU A 10 10.31 3.07 -16.33
CA GLU A 10 9.77 1.87 -16.97
C GLU A 10 8.31 2.14 -17.38
N ILE A 11 7.90 1.62 -18.54
CA ILE A 11 6.51 1.67 -19.01
C ILE A 11 6.07 0.26 -19.36
N VAL A 12 4.88 -0.12 -18.88
CA VAL A 12 4.30 -1.45 -19.13
C VAL A 12 2.87 -1.27 -19.64
N ASP A 13 2.62 -1.78 -20.85
CA ASP A 13 1.29 -1.88 -21.44
C ASP A 13 0.64 -3.20 -21.01
N LEU A 14 -0.52 -3.13 -20.35
CA LEU A 14 -1.19 -4.32 -19.79
C LEU A 14 -2.40 -4.76 -20.61
N ALA A 15 -3.18 -3.80 -21.09
CA ALA A 15 -4.36 -4.01 -21.91
C ALA A 15 -4.71 -2.70 -22.66
N PRO A 16 -5.58 -2.73 -23.67
CA PRO A 16 -6.10 -1.50 -24.26
C PRO A 16 -6.66 -0.56 -23.18
N GLY A 17 -6.14 0.67 -23.13
CA GLY A 17 -6.53 1.65 -22.13
C GLY A 17 -6.02 1.39 -20.72
N LEU A 18 -5.11 0.43 -20.50
CA LEU A 18 -4.48 0.18 -19.20
C LEU A 18 -2.96 0.04 -19.35
N TRP A 19 -2.25 0.97 -18.73
CA TRP A 19 -0.79 0.96 -18.70
C TRP A 19 -0.29 1.55 -17.39
N LEU A 20 0.97 1.26 -17.07
CA LEU A 20 1.62 1.76 -15.88
C LEU A 20 3.00 2.32 -16.22
N TRP A 21 3.45 3.24 -15.37
CA TRP A 21 4.84 3.67 -15.36
C TRP A 21 5.40 3.55 -13.95
N ARG A 22 6.71 3.29 -13.90
CA ARG A 22 7.42 3.04 -12.65
C ARG A 22 8.74 3.76 -12.66
N LEU A 23 9.12 4.28 -11.50
CA LEU A 23 10.37 4.99 -11.30
C LEU A 23 10.75 5.02 -9.82
N GLU A 24 12.02 5.34 -9.57
CA GLU A 24 12.55 5.52 -8.22
C GLU A 24 11.90 6.72 -7.53
N HIS A 25 11.36 6.50 -6.32
CA HIS A 25 10.75 7.56 -5.52
C HIS A 25 11.82 8.49 -4.92
N PRO A 26 11.73 9.82 -5.12
CA PRO A 26 12.81 10.75 -4.74
C PRO A 26 13.03 10.87 -3.22
N SER A 27 12.03 10.49 -2.42
CA SER A 27 12.12 10.44 -0.95
C SER A 27 12.51 9.06 -0.38
N TRP A 28 12.83 8.08 -1.24
CA TRP A 28 13.27 6.77 -0.75
C TRP A 28 14.68 6.85 -0.16
N SER A 29 14.93 6.04 0.88
CA SER A 29 16.26 5.86 1.45
C SER A 29 16.48 4.41 1.91
N GLU A 30 17.73 3.99 1.95
CA GLU A 30 18.10 2.64 2.41
C GLU A 30 17.60 2.40 3.84
N GLY A 31 16.91 1.27 4.05
CA GLY A 31 16.29 0.92 5.34
C GLY A 31 14.79 1.22 5.41
N HIS A 32 14.22 1.89 4.42
CA HIS A 32 12.76 1.87 4.25
C HIS A 32 12.26 0.45 4.00
N ASP A 33 11.06 0.18 4.50
CA ASP A 33 10.41 -1.13 4.45
C ASP A 33 9.69 -1.35 3.09
N TRP A 34 9.63 -0.31 2.25
CA TRP A 34 9.12 -0.34 0.89
C TRP A 34 10.25 -0.23 -0.17
N PRO A 35 10.11 -0.85 -1.37
CA PRO A 35 11.12 -0.80 -2.43
C PRO A 35 11.24 0.58 -3.09
N GLU A 36 12.45 0.96 -3.52
CA GLU A 36 12.76 2.28 -4.13
C GLU A 36 11.85 2.64 -5.31
N VAL A 37 11.50 1.67 -6.15
CA VAL A 37 10.66 1.87 -7.33
C VAL A 37 9.18 1.73 -6.96
N VAL A 38 8.39 2.73 -7.34
CA VAL A 38 6.93 2.75 -7.13
C VAL A 38 6.16 2.77 -8.44
N THR A 39 4.91 2.34 -8.38
CA THR A 39 4.03 2.21 -9.54
C THR A 39 2.98 3.31 -9.58
N SER A 40 2.71 3.81 -10.78
CA SER A 40 1.58 4.69 -11.10
C SER A 40 0.79 4.10 -12.28
N VAL A 41 -0.53 4.24 -12.25
CA VAL A 41 -1.43 3.55 -13.19
C VAL A 41 -2.21 4.57 -14.00
N CYS A 42 -2.39 4.32 -15.29
CA CYS A 42 -3.35 5.03 -16.12
C CYS A 42 -4.36 4.04 -16.70
N ALA A 43 -5.64 4.34 -16.49
CA ALA A 43 -6.76 3.49 -16.90
C ALA A 43 -7.85 4.32 -17.61
N ASP A 44 -8.28 3.86 -18.77
CA ASP A 44 -9.49 4.34 -19.43
C ASP A 44 -10.71 3.74 -18.72
N ALA A 45 -11.77 4.53 -18.54
CA ALA A 45 -13.03 4.08 -17.94
C ALA A 45 -14.18 4.76 -18.69
N GLY A 46 -14.62 4.12 -19.78
CA GLY A 46 -15.53 4.73 -20.75
C GLY A 46 -14.92 5.95 -21.42
N GLU A 47 -15.60 7.10 -21.29
CA GLU A 47 -15.09 8.39 -21.78
C GLU A 47 -14.04 9.01 -20.85
N GLU A 48 -13.95 8.53 -19.61
CA GLU A 48 -13.00 9.02 -18.61
C GLU A 48 -11.63 8.37 -18.78
N ARG A 49 -10.59 9.05 -18.27
CA ARG A 49 -9.25 8.50 -18.12
C ARG A 49 -8.72 8.90 -16.75
N LEU A 50 -8.45 7.89 -15.94
CA LEU A 50 -7.93 8.04 -14.60
C LEU A 50 -6.42 7.87 -14.61
N VAL A 51 -5.76 8.70 -13.80
CA VAL A 51 -4.39 8.47 -13.34
C VAL A 51 -4.44 8.18 -11.84
N ILE A 52 -3.87 7.05 -11.42
CA ILE A 52 -3.96 6.54 -10.05
C ILE A 52 -2.56 6.56 -9.42
N ASP A 53 -2.45 7.15 -8.22
CA ASP A 53 -1.23 7.34 -7.44
C ASP A 53 -0.03 7.84 -8.27
N PRO A 54 -0.14 9.00 -8.95
CA PRO A 54 0.90 9.47 -9.84
C PRO A 54 2.17 9.87 -9.10
N LEU A 55 3.30 9.32 -9.53
CA LEU A 55 4.62 9.92 -9.38
C LEU A 55 5.06 10.39 -10.77
N LEU A 56 4.99 11.70 -11.02
CA LEU A 56 5.33 12.23 -12.34
C LEU A 56 6.85 12.24 -12.55
N PRO A 57 7.34 11.69 -13.68
CA PRO A 57 8.75 11.75 -14.00
C PRO A 57 9.14 13.17 -14.46
N PRO A 58 10.45 13.48 -14.57
CA PRO A 58 10.90 14.76 -15.10
C PRO A 58 10.32 15.05 -16.49
N GLU A 59 10.17 16.32 -16.87
CA GLU A 59 9.68 16.72 -18.21
C GLU A 59 10.55 16.16 -19.35
N SER A 60 11.83 15.84 -19.08
CA SER A 60 12.73 15.19 -20.05
C SER A 60 12.39 13.73 -20.34
N ALA A 61 11.63 13.06 -19.46
CA ALA A 61 11.12 11.71 -19.67
C ALA A 61 9.81 11.77 -20.49
N THR A 62 9.94 12.17 -21.75
CA THR A 62 8.78 12.59 -22.56
C THR A 62 7.75 11.48 -22.79
N VAL A 63 8.12 10.20 -22.75
CA VAL A 63 7.22 9.10 -23.13
C VAL A 63 5.94 9.06 -22.28
N VAL A 64 6.03 9.33 -20.97
CA VAL A 64 4.85 9.41 -20.09
C VAL A 64 4.01 10.64 -20.45
N TRP A 65 4.65 11.80 -20.60
CA TRP A 65 4.00 13.06 -20.95
C TRP A 65 3.32 13.03 -22.32
N ASP A 66 3.95 12.42 -23.32
CA ASP A 66 3.42 12.26 -24.68
C ASP A 66 2.16 11.39 -24.66
N ARG A 67 2.16 10.29 -23.88
CA ARG A 67 0.99 9.42 -23.72
C ARG A 67 -0.16 10.12 -23.00
N LEU A 68 0.13 10.88 -21.95
CA LEU A 68 -0.86 11.69 -21.25
C LEU A 68 -1.42 12.78 -22.16
N ALA A 69 -0.59 13.47 -22.95
CA ALA A 69 -1.05 14.50 -23.88
C ALA A 69 -1.87 13.94 -25.04
N ALA A 70 -1.56 12.74 -25.53
CA ALA A 70 -2.27 12.10 -26.65
C ALA A 70 -3.74 11.79 -26.31
N ARG A 71 -4.03 11.45 -25.05
CA ARG A 71 -5.39 11.42 -24.50
C ARG A 71 -5.32 11.88 -23.04
N PRO A 72 -5.63 13.16 -22.77
CA PRO A 72 -5.53 13.77 -21.45
C PRO A 72 -6.30 13.01 -20.37
N PRO A 73 -5.74 12.86 -19.16
CA PRO A 73 -6.50 12.35 -18.02
C PRO A 73 -7.59 13.35 -17.65
N THR A 74 -8.75 12.83 -17.27
CA THR A 74 -9.91 13.61 -16.83
C THR A 74 -10.07 13.57 -15.31
N ALA A 75 -9.42 12.60 -14.67
CA ALA A 75 -9.42 12.43 -13.22
C ALA A 75 -8.07 11.89 -12.71
N VAL A 76 -7.73 12.29 -11.49
CA VAL A 76 -6.62 11.73 -10.71
C VAL A 76 -7.22 11.09 -9.46
N ALA A 77 -6.78 9.88 -9.09
CA ALA A 77 -7.16 9.23 -7.85
C ALA A 77 -5.91 8.94 -7.00
N VAL A 78 -5.85 9.53 -5.81
CA VAL A 78 -4.83 9.24 -4.79
C VAL A 78 -5.45 8.30 -3.76
N LEU A 79 -4.93 7.08 -3.63
CA LEU A 79 -5.61 6.01 -2.90
C LEU A 79 -5.45 6.11 -1.38
N LEU A 80 -4.35 6.67 -0.90
CA LEU A 80 -4.04 6.91 0.52
C LEU A 80 -3.19 8.17 0.69
N GLY A 81 -3.15 8.69 1.92
CA GLY A 81 -2.49 9.96 2.24
C GLY A 81 -1.05 9.99 1.73
N ASP A 82 -0.28 8.96 2.09
CA ASP A 82 1.15 8.79 1.79
C ASP A 82 1.45 8.67 0.28
N HIS A 83 0.42 8.49 -0.55
CA HIS A 83 0.53 8.46 -2.01
C HIS A 83 0.24 9.81 -2.67
N LEU A 84 0.05 10.87 -1.88
CA LEU A 84 0.17 12.23 -2.39
C LEU A 84 1.65 12.51 -2.72
N ARG A 85 2.09 12.04 -3.89
CA ARG A 85 3.50 12.05 -4.27
C ARG A 85 3.88 13.37 -4.94
N GLU A 86 5.05 13.88 -4.56
CA GLU A 86 5.72 15.00 -5.24
C GLU A 86 6.01 14.64 -6.71
N THR A 87 6.29 15.63 -7.55
CA THR A 87 6.95 15.34 -8.84
C THR A 87 8.42 15.02 -8.62
N TRP A 88 9.02 14.27 -9.55
CA TRP A 88 10.40 13.84 -9.38
C TRP A 88 11.42 14.99 -9.49
N ASP A 89 11.23 15.92 -10.42
CA ASP A 89 12.14 17.04 -10.68
C ASP A 89 11.82 18.31 -9.89
N ASP A 90 10.53 18.57 -9.61
CA ASP A 90 10.07 19.63 -8.72
C ASP A 90 9.38 19.08 -7.47
N ARG A 91 10.18 18.88 -6.44
CA ARG A 91 9.76 18.36 -5.14
C ARG A 91 8.87 19.32 -4.33
N SER A 92 8.64 20.55 -4.83
CA SER A 92 7.72 21.51 -4.20
C SER A 92 6.28 21.41 -4.72
N ARG A 93 6.02 20.47 -5.64
CA ARG A 93 4.71 20.30 -6.27
C ARG A 93 4.22 18.88 -6.18
N TRP A 94 2.93 18.74 -5.90
CA TRP A 94 2.25 17.46 -5.97
C TRP A 94 1.99 17.05 -7.43
N SER A 95 2.19 15.77 -7.72
CA SER A 95 1.88 15.18 -9.03
C SER A 95 0.41 15.36 -9.41
N SER A 96 -0.51 15.28 -8.44
CA SER A 96 -1.94 15.53 -8.65
C SER A 96 -2.22 16.98 -9.09
N ASP A 97 -1.55 17.96 -8.47
CA ASP A 97 -1.74 19.38 -8.80
C ASP A 97 -1.23 19.69 -10.21
N VAL A 98 -0.10 19.09 -10.61
CA VAL A 98 0.42 19.26 -11.97
C VAL A 98 -0.55 18.72 -13.02
N LEU A 99 -1.18 17.57 -12.77
CA LEU A 99 -2.18 17.00 -13.68
C LEU A 99 -3.49 17.81 -13.70
N ALA A 100 -3.88 18.39 -12.57
CA ALA A 100 -5.01 19.31 -12.49
C ALA A 100 -4.74 20.58 -13.31
N ASP A 101 -3.59 21.22 -13.13
CA ASP A 101 -3.21 22.44 -13.84
C ASP A 101 -3.04 22.21 -15.36
N ARG A 102 -2.35 21.13 -15.74
CA ARG A 102 -1.95 20.88 -17.12
C ARG A 102 -3.11 20.37 -17.98
N PHE A 103 -3.98 19.54 -17.42
CA PHE A 103 -5.02 18.83 -18.17
C PHE A 103 -6.45 19.16 -17.71
N GLY A 104 -6.62 19.95 -16.65
CA GLY A 104 -7.94 20.19 -16.06
C GLY A 104 -8.51 18.97 -15.33
N SER A 105 -7.64 18.07 -14.89
CA SER A 105 -8.04 16.82 -14.22
C SER A 105 -8.75 17.12 -12.89
N ARG A 106 -9.86 16.42 -12.62
CA ARG A 106 -10.48 16.44 -11.29
C ARG A 106 -9.66 15.57 -10.34
N VAL A 107 -9.31 16.09 -9.17
CA VAL A 107 -8.54 15.33 -8.18
C VAL A 107 -9.47 14.67 -7.18
N PHE A 108 -9.28 13.38 -6.98
CA PHE A 108 -9.93 12.56 -5.97
C PHE A 108 -8.87 11.99 -5.03
N GLY A 109 -9.14 11.96 -3.72
CA GLY A 109 -8.20 11.41 -2.77
C GLY A 109 -8.77 11.22 -1.36
N PRO A 110 -7.92 10.87 -0.38
CA PRO A 110 -8.30 10.92 1.02
C PRO A 110 -8.60 12.37 1.43
N ASN A 111 -9.41 12.54 2.47
CA ASN A 111 -9.72 13.85 3.05
C ASN A 111 -8.77 14.23 4.21
N ALA A 112 -7.76 13.40 4.47
CA ALA A 112 -6.73 13.61 5.47
C ALA A 112 -5.39 13.18 4.87
N PHE A 113 -4.40 14.05 4.97
CA PHE A 113 -3.03 13.82 4.54
C PHE A 113 -2.13 13.85 5.77
N ASP A 114 -0.96 13.21 5.68
CA ASP A 114 0.05 13.27 6.75
C ASP A 114 0.47 14.73 6.98
N PRO A 115 0.29 15.28 8.20
CA PRO A 115 0.71 16.64 8.53
C PRO A 115 2.19 16.92 8.22
N ASP A 116 3.07 15.94 8.38
CA ASP A 116 4.51 16.10 8.16
C ASP A 116 4.80 16.28 6.66
N MET A 117 4.06 15.57 5.79
CA MET A 117 4.16 15.78 4.34
C MET A 117 3.66 17.17 3.94
N ILE A 118 2.55 17.62 4.53
CA ILE A 118 2.00 18.94 4.29
C ILE A 118 2.93 20.05 4.78
N GLU A 119 3.65 19.83 5.89
CA GLU A 119 4.66 20.77 6.37
C GLU A 119 5.85 20.88 5.40
N ASN A 120 6.27 19.77 4.81
CA ASN A 120 7.45 19.72 3.94
C ASN A 120 7.20 20.29 2.53
N VAL A 121 6.06 20.00 1.92
CA VAL A 121 5.76 20.35 0.52
C VAL A 121 4.71 21.46 0.43
N GLY A 122 3.80 21.52 1.39
CA GLY A 122 2.63 22.40 1.39
C GLY A 122 1.31 21.65 1.15
N PRO A 123 0.16 22.30 1.40
CA PRO A 123 -1.15 21.72 1.10
C PRO A 123 -1.33 21.52 -0.40
N ALA A 124 -2.12 20.51 -0.79
CA ALA A 124 -2.57 20.39 -2.17
C ALA A 124 -3.30 21.67 -2.62
N VAL A 125 -2.96 22.15 -3.81
CA VAL A 125 -3.54 23.38 -4.37
C VAL A 125 -4.86 23.08 -5.09
N ALA A 126 -4.94 21.93 -5.76
CA ALA A 126 -6.16 21.50 -6.41
C ALA A 126 -7.25 21.15 -5.38
N GLU A 127 -8.51 21.39 -5.75
CA GLU A 127 -9.65 20.93 -4.95
C GLU A 127 -9.69 19.39 -4.96
N VAL A 128 -9.52 18.78 -3.78
CA VAL A 128 -9.55 17.32 -3.62
C VAL A 128 -10.97 16.87 -3.25
N ASN A 129 -11.56 16.08 -4.14
CA ASN A 129 -12.82 15.40 -3.89
C ASN A 129 -12.57 14.13 -3.09
N GLN A 130 -13.24 13.95 -1.95
CA GLN A 130 -13.05 12.76 -1.14
C GLN A 130 -13.48 11.49 -1.88
N ILE A 131 -12.61 10.47 -1.92
CA ILE A 131 -13.00 9.11 -2.31
C ILE A 131 -13.81 8.50 -1.16
N ILE A 132 -15.06 8.11 -1.45
CA ILE A 132 -15.96 7.48 -0.49
C ILE A 132 -16.21 6.04 -0.93
N PRO A 133 -15.80 5.02 -0.14
CA PRO A 133 -16.07 3.62 -0.45
C PRO A 133 -17.53 3.35 -0.81
N GLY A 134 -17.76 2.59 -1.88
CA GLY A 134 -19.08 2.26 -2.40
C GLY A 134 -19.78 3.40 -3.18
N ARG A 135 -19.14 4.56 -3.34
CA ARG A 135 -19.59 5.60 -4.28
C ARG A 135 -18.70 5.59 -5.51
N GLU A 136 -19.31 5.40 -6.67
CA GLU A 136 -18.59 5.37 -7.94
C GLU A 136 -17.80 6.67 -8.17
N LEU A 137 -16.56 6.49 -8.62
CA LEU A 137 -15.75 7.51 -9.26
C LEU A 137 -16.14 7.61 -10.75
N PRO A 138 -15.68 8.66 -11.47
CA PRO A 138 -15.95 8.79 -12.90
C PRO A 138 -15.60 7.52 -13.68
N GLY A 139 -16.42 7.16 -14.67
CA GLY A 139 -16.23 5.97 -15.49
C GLY A 139 -16.66 4.66 -14.82
N GLY A 140 -17.41 4.72 -13.71
CA GLY A 140 -17.91 3.54 -13.02
C GLY A 140 -16.85 2.82 -12.19
N VAL A 141 -15.75 3.50 -11.87
CA VAL A 141 -14.67 2.96 -11.02
C VAL A 141 -15.17 2.86 -9.58
N LEU A 142 -14.97 1.71 -8.95
CA LEU A 142 -15.56 1.39 -7.65
C LEU A 142 -14.51 1.42 -6.53
N PRO A 143 -14.57 2.37 -5.58
CA PRO A 143 -13.69 2.38 -4.42
C PRO A 143 -14.19 1.47 -3.30
N PHE A 144 -13.26 0.83 -2.61
CA PHE A 144 -13.49 -0.04 -1.47
C PHE A 144 -12.92 0.56 -0.20
N ARG A 145 -13.41 0.08 0.95
CA ARG A 145 -12.89 0.49 2.26
C ARG A 145 -11.49 -0.06 2.45
N ASP A 146 -10.68 0.66 3.22
CA ASP A 146 -9.38 0.17 3.65
C ASP A 146 -9.53 -1.13 4.44
N VAL A 147 -8.83 -2.15 3.95
CA VAL A 147 -8.71 -3.47 4.56
C VAL A 147 -7.88 -3.40 5.85
N ARG A 148 -6.87 -2.53 5.93
CA ARG A 148 -5.97 -2.36 7.09
C ARG A 148 -6.44 -1.31 8.09
N GLY A 149 -7.28 -0.38 7.65
CA GLY A 149 -7.82 0.69 8.51
C GLY A 149 -6.92 1.92 8.68
N TRP A 150 -6.03 2.18 7.72
CA TRP A 150 -5.13 3.32 7.57
C TRP A 150 -5.52 4.24 6.41
N HIS A 151 -6.83 4.37 6.16
CA HIS A 151 -7.43 5.33 5.22
C HIS A 151 -7.09 5.14 3.74
N GLU A 152 -6.67 3.94 3.32
CA GLU A 152 -6.58 3.58 1.90
C GLU A 152 -7.96 3.33 1.26
N THR A 153 -8.07 3.57 -0.04
CA THR A 153 -9.26 3.27 -0.85
C THR A 153 -8.91 2.48 -2.11
N PRO A 154 -8.77 1.15 -2.02
CA PRO A 154 -8.49 0.31 -3.20
C PRO A 154 -9.60 0.47 -4.25
N LEU A 155 -9.23 0.43 -5.53
CA LEU A 155 -10.17 0.60 -6.64
C LEU A 155 -10.38 -0.70 -7.38
N PHE A 156 -11.63 -0.97 -7.79
CA PHE A 156 -11.94 -1.91 -8.85
C PHE A 156 -12.24 -1.13 -10.14
N LEU A 157 -11.57 -1.53 -11.21
CA LEU A 157 -11.72 -1.03 -12.57
C LEU A 157 -12.52 -2.07 -13.38
N PRO A 158 -13.85 -1.89 -13.56
CA PRO A 158 -14.70 -2.94 -14.12
C PRO A 158 -14.37 -3.29 -15.57
N GLU A 159 -14.05 -2.29 -16.40
CA GLU A 159 -13.74 -2.49 -17.83
C GLU A 159 -12.48 -3.35 -18.03
N GLN A 160 -11.50 -3.23 -17.14
CA GLN A 160 -10.24 -3.97 -17.18
C GLN A 160 -10.25 -5.23 -16.33
N GLY A 161 -11.31 -5.47 -15.55
CA GLY A 161 -11.34 -6.53 -14.53
C GLY A 161 -10.13 -6.44 -13.59
N THR A 162 -9.81 -5.25 -13.09
CA THR A 162 -8.55 -5.01 -12.37
C THR A 162 -8.77 -4.36 -11.01
N LEU A 163 -8.19 -4.92 -9.95
CA LEU A 163 -8.06 -4.28 -8.64
C LEU A 163 -6.76 -3.46 -8.60
N VAL A 164 -6.79 -2.29 -7.97
CA VAL A 164 -5.61 -1.45 -7.75
C VAL A 164 -5.50 -1.13 -6.26
N PHE A 165 -4.36 -1.46 -5.67
CA PHE A 165 -4.01 -1.17 -4.28
C PHE A 165 -2.83 -0.22 -4.22
N GLY A 166 -2.83 0.64 -3.21
CA GLY A 166 -1.63 1.35 -2.79
C GLY A 166 -0.79 0.40 -1.94
N ASP A 167 -1.08 0.38 -0.63
CA ASP A 167 -0.29 -0.32 0.38
C ASP A 167 -1.05 -1.47 1.07
N GLY A 168 -2.30 -1.74 0.69
CA GLY A 168 -3.08 -2.84 1.23
C GLY A 168 -2.44 -4.19 0.93
N MET A 169 -1.67 -4.26 -0.14
CA MET A 169 -0.92 -5.42 -0.59
C MET A 169 0.47 -5.01 -1.06
N THR A 170 1.40 -5.97 -1.04
CA THR A 170 2.76 -5.78 -1.50
C THR A 170 3.36 -7.06 -2.04
N GLU A 171 4.38 -6.94 -2.87
CA GLU A 171 5.14 -8.09 -3.35
C GLU A 171 6.51 -8.13 -2.67
N ARG A 172 6.87 -9.31 -2.13
CA ARG A 172 8.18 -9.59 -1.55
C ARG A 172 8.64 -10.98 -1.97
N ASP A 173 9.88 -11.06 -2.47
CA ASP A 173 10.54 -12.30 -2.89
C ASP A 173 9.75 -13.15 -3.91
N GLY A 174 9.16 -12.48 -4.90
CA GLY A 174 8.33 -13.06 -5.96
C GLY A 174 6.89 -13.38 -5.53
N ALA A 175 6.43 -12.82 -4.41
CA ALA A 175 5.22 -13.27 -3.74
C ALA A 175 4.34 -12.11 -3.30
N LEU A 176 3.13 -12.03 -3.87
CA LEU A 176 2.07 -11.14 -3.37
C LEU A 176 1.69 -11.53 -1.92
N ARG A 177 1.61 -10.53 -1.06
CA ARG A 177 1.26 -10.63 0.35
C ARG A 177 0.41 -9.44 0.77
N VAL A 178 -0.34 -9.60 1.84
CA VAL A 178 -1.07 -8.51 2.49
C VAL A 178 -0.10 -7.78 3.40
N TRP A 179 -0.04 -6.46 3.30
CA TRP A 179 0.74 -5.66 4.23
C TRP A 179 0.12 -5.77 5.63
N MET A 180 0.97 -5.89 6.65
CA MET A 180 0.50 -6.14 8.00
C MET A 180 -0.47 -5.05 8.46
N SER A 181 -1.43 -5.47 9.29
CA SER A 181 -2.19 -4.54 10.11
C SER A 181 -2.50 -5.20 11.44
N PRO A 182 -2.79 -4.40 12.47
CA PRO A 182 -3.13 -4.96 13.77
C PRO A 182 -4.47 -5.70 13.83
N THR A 183 -5.34 -5.43 12.86
CA THR A 183 -6.64 -6.07 12.70
C THR A 183 -6.64 -6.97 11.47
N HIS A 184 -5.49 -7.59 11.17
CA HIS A 184 -5.31 -8.37 9.94
C HIS A 184 -6.34 -9.48 9.81
N GLU A 185 -6.53 -10.27 10.86
CA GLU A 185 -7.49 -11.38 10.89
C GLU A 185 -8.94 -10.90 11.00
N GLU A 186 -9.20 -9.87 11.82
CA GLU A 186 -10.55 -9.43 12.14
C GLU A 186 -11.17 -8.52 11.06
N ARG A 187 -10.34 -7.83 10.27
CA ARG A 187 -10.78 -6.81 9.31
C ARG A 187 -10.17 -6.98 7.93
N ALA A 188 -8.84 -7.09 7.82
CA ALA A 188 -8.19 -7.07 6.50
C ALA A 188 -8.55 -8.30 5.66
N LEU A 189 -8.39 -9.50 6.22
CA LEU A 189 -8.71 -10.73 5.50
C LEU A 189 -10.20 -10.85 5.13
N PRO A 190 -11.18 -10.56 6.01
CA PRO A 190 -12.59 -10.53 5.62
C PRO A 190 -12.88 -9.59 4.44
N ASP A 191 -12.30 -8.39 4.45
CA ASP A 191 -12.54 -7.38 3.42
C ASP A 191 -11.93 -7.78 2.07
N LEU A 192 -10.70 -8.29 2.10
CA LEU A 192 -10.02 -8.81 0.90
C LEU A 192 -10.73 -10.07 0.36
N ARG A 193 -11.22 -10.96 1.23
CA ARG A 193 -12.00 -12.14 0.81
C ARG A 193 -13.31 -11.73 0.15
N ALA A 194 -13.98 -10.68 0.63
CA ALA A 194 -15.20 -10.17 -0.01
C ALA A 194 -14.95 -9.65 -1.44
N MET A 195 -13.73 -9.16 -1.75
CA MET A 195 -13.38 -8.74 -3.11
C MET A 195 -13.31 -9.92 -4.10
N LEU A 196 -13.24 -11.17 -3.63
CA LEU A 196 -13.31 -12.35 -4.51
C LEU A 196 -14.65 -12.48 -5.23
N ASP A 197 -15.72 -11.84 -4.74
CA ASP A 197 -17.01 -11.82 -5.43
C ASP A 197 -16.98 -10.91 -6.69
N LEU A 198 -15.95 -10.08 -6.85
CA LEU A 198 -15.77 -9.22 -8.02
C LEU A 198 -15.19 -10.01 -9.20
N PRO A 199 -15.56 -9.67 -10.45
CA PRO A 199 -15.06 -10.32 -11.65
C PRO A 199 -13.69 -9.73 -12.07
N PHE A 200 -12.73 -9.68 -11.16
CA PHE A 200 -11.37 -9.25 -11.47
C PHE A 200 -10.49 -10.42 -11.90
N GLU A 201 -9.56 -10.15 -12.80
CA GLU A 201 -8.54 -11.07 -13.31
C GLU A 201 -7.13 -10.64 -12.89
N ARG A 202 -6.96 -9.33 -12.62
CA ARG A 202 -5.67 -8.68 -12.35
C ARG A 202 -5.71 -7.88 -11.06
N VAL A 203 -4.58 -7.84 -10.37
CA VAL A 203 -4.30 -6.94 -9.26
C VAL A 203 -3.07 -6.10 -9.62
N ILE A 204 -3.13 -4.80 -9.39
CA ILE A 204 -2.00 -3.88 -9.49
C ILE A 204 -1.68 -3.34 -8.09
N ILE A 205 -0.40 -3.32 -7.73
CA ILE A 205 0.08 -2.81 -6.44
C ILE A 205 1.17 -1.74 -6.64
N SER A 206 1.40 -0.93 -5.61
CA SER A 206 2.42 0.13 -5.64
C SER A 206 3.86 -0.41 -5.58
N HIS A 207 4.09 -1.39 -4.70
CA HIS A 207 5.43 -1.77 -4.22
C HIS A 207 5.80 -3.22 -4.55
N GLY A 208 6.94 -3.40 -5.22
CA GLY A 208 7.45 -4.70 -5.68
C GLY A 208 7.10 -4.95 -7.15
N GLU A 209 7.06 -6.20 -7.59
CA GLU A 209 6.50 -6.57 -8.88
C GLU A 209 5.02 -6.16 -8.92
N PRO A 210 4.60 -5.30 -9.87
CA PRO A 210 3.36 -4.55 -9.70
C PRO A 210 2.11 -5.29 -10.14
N VAL A 211 2.22 -6.34 -10.95
CA VAL A 211 1.07 -6.98 -11.62
C VAL A 211 0.95 -8.42 -11.19
N HIS A 212 -0.23 -8.77 -10.67
CA HIS A 212 -0.55 -10.11 -10.20
C HIS A 212 -1.87 -10.61 -10.77
N THR A 213 -1.99 -11.92 -10.78
CA THR A 213 -3.20 -12.65 -11.14
C THR A 213 -4.15 -12.76 -9.95
N ARG A 214 -5.42 -13.03 -10.24
CA ARG A 214 -6.39 -13.44 -9.23
C ARG A 214 -5.92 -14.63 -8.37
N ALA A 215 -5.24 -15.61 -8.97
CA ALA A 215 -4.75 -16.78 -8.24
C ALA A 215 -3.67 -16.40 -7.21
N GLU A 216 -2.80 -15.46 -7.53
CA GLU A 216 -1.81 -14.93 -6.58
C GLU A 216 -2.47 -14.11 -5.47
N PHE A 217 -3.54 -13.35 -5.79
CA PHE A 217 -4.34 -12.67 -4.78
C PHE A 217 -4.96 -13.67 -3.79
N GLU A 218 -5.61 -14.74 -4.28
CA GLU A 218 -6.17 -15.80 -3.42
C GLU A 218 -5.09 -16.45 -2.54
N GLN A 219 -3.91 -16.73 -3.08
CA GLN A 219 -2.78 -17.25 -2.31
C GLN A 219 -2.29 -16.26 -1.25
N ALA A 220 -2.29 -14.97 -1.54
CA ALA A 220 -1.86 -13.93 -0.61
C ALA A 220 -2.73 -13.88 0.67
N LEU A 221 -4.00 -14.25 0.57
CA LEU A 221 -4.94 -14.29 1.72
C LEU A 221 -4.67 -15.45 2.68
N GLU A 222 -3.89 -16.44 2.26
CA GLU A 222 -3.53 -17.61 3.06
C GLU A 222 -2.08 -17.52 3.58
N ARG A 223 -1.35 -16.47 3.21
CA ARG A 223 0.02 -16.22 3.66
C ARG A 223 0.02 -15.35 4.92
N PRO A 224 1.04 -15.49 5.79
CA PRO A 224 1.25 -14.55 6.88
C PRO A 224 1.39 -13.11 6.34
N PRO A 225 0.86 -12.11 7.05
CA PRO A 225 1.08 -10.71 6.69
C PRO A 225 2.56 -10.37 6.63
N TRP A 226 2.92 -9.44 5.76
CA TRP A 226 4.28 -8.92 5.66
C TRP A 226 4.44 -7.63 6.48
N PRO A 227 5.54 -7.41 7.24
CA PRO A 227 6.74 -8.24 7.35
C PRO A 227 6.72 -9.26 8.49
N ALA A 228 5.62 -9.37 9.22
CA ALA A 228 5.57 -10.19 10.43
C ALA A 228 4.17 -10.74 10.67
N SER A 229 4.12 -11.94 11.25
CA SER A 229 2.84 -12.61 11.54
C SER A 229 2.02 -11.85 12.58
N SER A 230 0.70 -12.09 12.62
CA SER A 230 -0.21 -11.52 13.60
C SER A 230 0.26 -11.70 15.06
N LEU A 231 1.00 -12.78 15.36
CA LEU A 231 1.57 -13.04 16.69
C LEU A 231 2.71 -12.08 17.04
N HIS A 232 3.58 -11.72 16.08
CA HIS A 232 4.59 -10.68 16.30
C HIS A 232 3.95 -9.33 16.66
N ILE A 233 2.86 -8.99 15.97
CA ILE A 233 2.13 -7.73 16.17
C ILE A 233 1.52 -7.67 17.57
N ALA A 234 0.78 -8.72 17.95
CA ALA A 234 0.18 -8.80 19.28
C ALA A 234 1.26 -8.77 20.38
N ALA A 235 2.41 -9.42 20.13
CA ALA A 235 3.52 -9.44 21.06
C ALA A 235 4.19 -8.06 21.24
N TRP A 236 4.43 -7.34 20.15
CA TRP A 236 4.98 -5.96 20.18
C TRP A 236 4.03 -4.95 20.82
N ARG A 237 2.72 -5.22 20.82
CA ARG A 237 1.71 -4.38 21.50
C ARG A 237 1.57 -4.68 22.98
N GLY A 238 2.10 -5.81 23.46
CA GLY A 238 1.83 -6.31 24.81
C GLY A 238 0.36 -6.75 25.00
N ASP A 239 -0.33 -7.15 23.93
CA ASP A 239 -1.74 -7.59 23.98
C ASP A 239 -1.83 -9.08 24.33
N LEU A 240 -1.82 -9.39 25.63
CA LEU A 240 -1.84 -10.75 26.14
C LEU A 240 -3.08 -11.55 25.69
N ASP A 241 -4.24 -10.91 25.60
CA ASP A 241 -5.49 -11.58 25.23
C ASP A 241 -5.46 -11.99 23.76
N GLN A 242 -4.95 -11.12 22.88
CA GLN A 242 -4.77 -11.48 21.47
C GLN A 242 -3.68 -12.55 21.28
N VAL A 243 -2.57 -12.45 22.02
CA VAL A 243 -1.53 -13.49 22.02
C VAL A 243 -2.13 -14.86 22.38
N ARG A 244 -2.90 -14.96 23.47
CA ARG A 244 -3.54 -16.22 23.88
C ARG A 244 -4.44 -16.79 22.79
N LYS A 245 -5.31 -15.98 22.19
CA LYS A 245 -6.20 -16.41 21.09
C LYS A 245 -5.43 -16.92 19.89
N LEU A 246 -4.33 -16.27 19.52
CA LEU A 246 -3.48 -16.68 18.38
C LEU A 246 -2.76 -18.01 18.69
N VAL A 247 -2.23 -18.18 19.90
CA VAL A 247 -1.59 -19.44 20.33
C VAL A 247 -2.61 -20.58 20.36
N GLU A 248 -3.82 -20.36 20.88
CA GLU A 248 -4.91 -21.35 20.89
C GLU A 248 -5.33 -21.77 19.47
N ARG A 249 -5.20 -20.88 18.48
CA ARG A 249 -5.44 -21.15 17.06
C ARG A 249 -4.26 -21.82 16.35
N GLY A 250 -3.18 -22.15 17.07
CA GLY A 250 -2.02 -22.83 16.51
C GLY A 250 -1.04 -21.92 15.79
N ALA A 251 -0.96 -20.63 16.15
CA ALA A 251 0.06 -19.74 15.61
C ALA A 251 1.47 -20.30 15.88
N ASP A 252 2.34 -20.23 14.87
CA ASP A 252 3.74 -20.62 15.01
C ASP A 252 4.49 -19.66 15.93
N LEU A 253 4.85 -20.17 17.12
CA LEU A 253 5.57 -19.43 18.16
C LEU A 253 7.03 -19.12 17.77
N THR A 254 7.57 -19.85 16.80
CA THR A 254 8.96 -19.76 16.34
C THR A 254 9.09 -19.04 15.00
N ALA A 255 7.97 -18.57 14.44
CA ALA A 255 7.95 -17.81 13.20
C ALA A 255 8.96 -16.66 13.27
N ARG A 256 9.69 -16.45 12.17
CA ARG A 256 10.69 -15.39 12.05
C ARG A 256 10.10 -14.30 11.16
N SER A 257 10.15 -13.05 11.61
CA SER A 257 9.77 -11.90 10.79
C SER A 257 10.65 -11.81 9.54
N ASP A 258 10.07 -11.35 8.44
CA ASP A 258 10.77 -11.09 7.18
C ASP A 258 11.81 -9.98 7.34
N THR A 259 11.55 -9.03 8.22
CA THR A 259 12.50 -7.98 8.62
C THR A 259 13.17 -8.35 9.94
N GLY A 260 14.50 -8.35 9.99
CA GLY A 260 15.28 -8.59 11.21
C GLY A 260 15.36 -10.04 11.71
N HIS A 261 14.57 -10.97 11.15
CA HIS A 261 14.55 -12.39 11.52
C HIS A 261 14.33 -12.65 13.03
N GLU A 262 13.45 -11.86 13.63
CA GLU A 262 13.12 -11.96 15.05
C GLU A 262 11.84 -12.77 15.24
N THR A 263 11.67 -13.36 16.41
CA THR A 263 10.47 -14.10 16.84
C THR A 263 9.47 -13.19 17.54
N PRO A 264 8.22 -13.64 17.76
CA PRO A 264 7.25 -12.86 18.52
C PRO A 264 7.73 -12.50 19.93
N VAL A 265 8.45 -13.40 20.62
CA VAL A 265 8.99 -13.11 21.95
C VAL A 265 10.12 -12.09 21.90
N GLU A 266 10.96 -12.11 20.86
CA GLU A 266 12.00 -11.09 20.64
C GLU A 266 11.37 -9.72 20.35
N TRP A 267 10.29 -9.65 19.57
CA TRP A 267 9.51 -8.43 19.35
C TRP A 267 8.94 -7.86 20.65
N ALA A 268 8.35 -8.70 21.52
CA ALA A 268 7.85 -8.26 22.83
C ALA A 268 8.98 -7.72 23.71
N VAL A 269 10.14 -8.39 23.74
CA VAL A 269 11.31 -7.93 24.50
C VAL A 269 11.83 -6.59 23.96
N ASN A 270 11.95 -6.43 22.65
CA ASN A 270 12.39 -5.18 22.03
C ASN A 270 11.41 -4.03 22.31
N ALA A 271 10.11 -4.30 22.27
CA ALA A 271 9.08 -3.31 22.60
C ALA A 271 9.21 -2.75 24.02
N THR A 272 9.68 -3.53 25.00
CA THR A 272 9.93 -3.03 26.37
C THR A 272 11.08 -2.01 26.48
N ARG A 273 11.97 -2.00 25.48
CA ARG A 273 13.12 -1.09 25.39
C ARG A 273 12.79 0.20 24.65
N ASN A 274 11.64 0.25 23.99
CA ASN A 274 11.16 1.40 23.26
C ASN A 274 10.05 2.09 24.08
N ASP A 275 10.33 3.29 24.58
CA ASP A 275 9.43 4.04 25.45
C ASP A 275 8.06 4.31 24.82
N TRP A 276 7.99 4.40 23.49
CA TRP A 276 6.74 4.67 22.75
C TRP A 276 5.81 3.47 22.66
N SER A 277 6.35 2.24 22.69
CA SER A 277 5.56 1.00 22.60
C SER A 277 5.34 0.33 23.96
N ARG A 278 6.00 0.79 25.03
CA ARG A 278 5.98 0.12 26.33
C ARG A 278 4.58 0.16 26.97
N GLN A 279 3.95 -1.01 27.03
CA GLN A 279 2.68 -1.27 27.72
C GLN A 279 2.88 -2.20 28.93
N PRO A 280 2.02 -2.15 29.97
CA PRO A 280 2.12 -3.05 31.13
C PRO A 280 2.08 -4.55 30.78
N GLY A 281 1.38 -4.94 29.70
CA GLY A 281 1.19 -6.34 29.33
C GLY A 281 2.39 -7.06 28.71
N HIS A 282 3.50 -6.36 28.41
CA HIS A 282 4.65 -6.98 27.76
C HIS A 282 5.31 -8.07 28.61
N ASP A 283 5.46 -7.84 29.92
CA ASP A 283 6.08 -8.82 30.81
C ASP A 283 5.23 -10.11 30.87
N ASP A 284 3.91 -9.96 30.90
CA ASP A 284 2.97 -11.10 30.87
C ASP A 284 3.02 -11.83 29.52
N VAL A 285 3.09 -11.11 28.41
CA VAL A 285 3.25 -11.68 27.07
C VAL A 285 4.54 -12.48 26.96
N ILE A 286 5.67 -11.91 27.41
CA ILE A 286 6.98 -12.57 27.37
C ILE A 286 6.94 -13.85 28.22
N ALA A 287 6.38 -13.77 29.43
CA ALA A 287 6.26 -14.93 30.32
C ALA A 287 5.38 -16.03 29.68
N TYR A 288 4.24 -15.64 29.10
CA TYR A 288 3.31 -16.57 28.47
C TYR A 288 3.93 -17.25 27.24
N LEU A 289 4.53 -16.50 26.32
CA LEU A 289 5.16 -17.05 25.11
C LEU A 289 6.30 -18.01 25.45
N ARG A 290 7.17 -17.65 26.40
CA ARG A 290 8.26 -18.55 26.85
C ARG A 290 7.72 -19.85 27.45
N ALA A 291 6.65 -19.77 28.24
CA ALA A 291 6.02 -20.95 28.81
C ALA A 291 5.38 -21.84 27.73
N ALA A 292 4.69 -21.24 26.76
CA ALA A 292 4.08 -21.95 25.64
C ALA A 292 5.12 -22.64 24.74
N MET A 293 6.23 -21.96 24.44
CA MET A 293 7.35 -22.54 23.68
C MET A 293 7.96 -23.75 24.41
N ALA A 294 8.26 -23.60 25.71
CA ALA A 294 8.79 -24.68 26.53
C ALA A 294 7.84 -25.89 26.61
N ALA A 295 6.52 -25.65 26.66
CA ALA A 295 5.52 -26.72 26.64
C ALA A 295 5.47 -27.46 25.29
N ASN A 296 5.79 -26.78 24.20
CA ASN A 296 5.81 -27.33 22.84
C ASN A 296 7.16 -27.94 22.43
N GLY A 297 8.18 -27.87 23.31
CA GLY A 297 9.51 -28.43 23.05
C GLY A 297 10.33 -27.65 22.03
N VAL A 298 10.03 -26.36 21.84
CA VAL A 298 10.71 -25.42 20.94
C VAL A 298 11.33 -24.24 21.68
#